data_AF-A0A7J8B1Q3-F1
#
_entry.id   AF-A0A7J8B1Q3-F1
#
_cell.length_a   1.000
_cell.length_b   1.000
_cell.length_c   1.000
_cell.angle_alpha   90.00
_cell.angle_beta   90.00
_cell.angle_gamma   90.00
#
_symmetry.space_group_name_H-M   'P 1'
#
loop_
_entity.id
_entity.type
_entity.pdbx_description
1 polymer ?
#
loop_
_entity_poly.entity_id
_entity_poly.type
_entity_poly.pdbx_seq_one_letter_code
_entity_poly.pdbx_strand_id
1 'polypeptide(L)' 'MAEIERDDFDMLKELGSLTTANLMEKVRGLQNLAYQLGLDESREMTRGKFLNILEKPKK' A
#
# COMPACT_ATOMS: atom_id res chain seq x y z
N MET A 1 8.62 6.54 18.62
CA MET A 1 8.29 7.44 17.51
C MET A 1 8.93 6.80 16.29
N ALA A 2 8.19 6.55 15.21
CA ALA A 2 8.82 6.06 13.98
C ALA A 2 9.82 7.14 13.55
N GLU A 3 11.11 6.83 13.59
CA GLU A 3 12.12 7.72 13.04
C GLU A 3 11.84 7.84 11.55
N ILE A 4 11.70 9.07 11.07
CA ILE A 4 11.56 9.33 9.64
C ILE A 4 12.89 8.91 9.02
N GLU A 5 12.86 7.87 8.19
CA GLU A 5 14.05 7.31 7.59
C GLU A 5 14.63 8.28 6.54
N ARG A 6 15.91 8.12 6.20
CA ARG A 6 16.53 8.97 5.17
C ARG A 6 15.76 8.90 3.84
N ASP A 7 15.27 7.71 3.51
CA ASP A 7 14.51 7.44 2.30
C ASP A 7 13.17 8.19 2.27
N ASP A 8 12.51 8.37 3.42
CA ASP A 8 11.28 9.19 3.54
C ASP A 8 11.56 10.66 3.20
N PHE A 9 12.71 11.19 3.65
CA PHE A 9 13.09 12.57 3.42
C PHE A 9 13.46 12.82 1.96
N ASP A 10 14.11 11.84 1.31
CA ASP A 10 14.44 11.89 -0.11
C ASP A 10 13.18 11.79 -0.97
N MET A 11 12.23 10.93 -0.61
CA MET A 11 10.93 10.84 -1.26
C MET A 11 10.11 12.14 -1.12
N LEU A 12 10.15 12.80 0.04
CA LEU A 12 9.49 14.10 0.24
C LEU A 12 10.08 15.18 -0.69
N LYS A 13 11.41 15.23 -0.83
CA LYS A 13 12.08 16.16 -1.74
C LYS A 13 11.75 15.88 -3.19
N GLU A 14 11.72 14.62 -3.59
CA GLU A 14 11.33 14.22 -4.95
C GLU A 14 9.93 14.74 -5.27
N LEU A 15 8.95 14.47 -4.39
CA LEU A 15 7.58 14.94 -4.56
C LEU A 15 7.46 16.47 -4.58
N GLY A 16 8.24 17.17 -3.75
CA GLY A 16 8.30 18.63 -3.72
C GLY A 16 8.96 19.27 -4.94
N SER A 17 9.81 18.52 -5.67
CA SER A 17 10.46 18.97 -6.90
C SER A 17 9.57 18.85 -8.15
N LEU A 18 8.47 18.10 -8.06
CA LEU A 18 7.54 17.91 -9.16
C LEU A 18 6.70 19.16 -9.42
N THR A 19 6.30 19.36 -10.67
CA THR A 19 5.25 20.33 -11.00
C THR A 19 3.91 19.88 -10.42
N THR A 20 3.01 20.83 -10.16
CA THR A 20 1.68 20.54 -9.62
C THR A 20 0.92 19.50 -10.46
N ALA A 21 1.07 19.54 -11.79
CA ALA A 21 0.43 18.57 -12.68
C ALA A 21 0.96 17.13 -12.47
N ASN A 22 2.28 16.97 -12.41
CA ASN A 22 2.92 15.67 -12.19
C ASN A 22 2.62 15.12 -10.79
N LEU A 23 2.56 16.00 -9.78
CA LEU A 23 2.19 15.61 -8.43
C LEU A 23 0.76 15.05 -8.39
N MET A 24 -0.19 15.73 -9.04
CA MET A 24 -1.59 15.27 -9.11
C MET A 24 -1.73 13.94 -9.86
N GLU A 25 -0.91 13.72 -10.90
CA GLU A 25 -0.86 12.43 -11.59
C GLU A 25 -0.31 11.33 -10.70
N LYS A 26 0.78 11.58 -9.95
CA LYS A 26 1.33 10.63 -8.98
C LYS A 26 0.32 10.27 -7.89
N VAL A 27 -0.43 11.26 -7.37
CA VAL A 27 -1.51 11.02 -6.39
C VAL A 27 -2.61 10.11 -6.96
N ARG A 28 -3.06 10.36 -8.19
CA ARG A 28 -4.02 9.46 -8.87
C ARG A 28 -3.45 8.05 -9.05
N GLY A 29 -2.17 7.95 -9.43
CA GLY A 29 -1.48 6.67 -9.54
C GLY A 29 -1.48 5.88 -8.22
N LEU A 30 -1.19 6.56 -7.10
CA LEU A 30 -1.23 5.95 -5.77
C LEU A 30 -2.63 5.51 -5.35
N GLN A 31 -3.67 6.30 -5.66
CA GLN A 31 -5.06 5.93 -5.40
C GLN A 31 -5.47 4.69 -6.21
N ASN A 32 -5.08 4.63 -7.49
CA ASN A 32 -5.33 3.46 -8.33
C ASN A 32 -4.59 2.22 -7.81
N LEU A 33 -3.33 2.38 -7.38
CA LEU A 33 -2.55 1.30 -6.79
C LEU A 33 -3.20 0.79 -5.50
N ALA A 34 -3.61 1.69 -4.60
CA ALA A 34 -4.29 1.33 -3.36
C ALA A 34 -5.57 0.54 -3.63
N TYR A 35 -6.33 0.92 -4.67
CA TYR A 35 -7.52 0.18 -5.07
C TYR A 35 -7.18 -1.24 -5.58
N GLN A 36 -6.19 -1.38 -6.46
CA GLN A 36 -5.78 -2.69 -6.97
C GLN A 36 -5.27 -3.59 -5.84
N LEU A 37 -4.42 -3.07 -4.96
CA LEU A 37 -3.93 -3.81 -3.80
C LEU A 37 -5.07 -4.24 -2.87
N GLY A 38 -6.08 -3.39 -2.67
CA GLY A 38 -7.26 -3.74 -1.87
C GLY A 38 -8.10 -4.87 -2.47
N LEU A 39 -8.20 -4.94 -3.80
CA LEU A 39 -8.86 -6.06 -4.49
C LEU A 39 -8.07 -7.37 -4.30
N ASP A 40 -6.75 -7.30 -4.46
CA ASP A 40 -5.86 -8.46 -4.29
C ASP A 40 -5.87 -8.96 -2.84
N GLU A 41 -5.79 -8.06 -1.86
CA GLU A 41 -5.86 -8.38 -0.45
C GLU A 41 -7.20 -9.06 -0.10
N SER A 42 -8.33 -8.49 -0.54
CA SER A 42 -9.66 -9.07 -0.31
C SER A 42 -9.77 -10.49 -0.88
N ARG A 43 -9.21 -10.71 -2.08
CA ARG A 43 -9.18 -12.02 -2.73
C ARG A 43 -8.36 -13.02 -1.93
N GLU A 44 -7.13 -12.66 -1.54
CA GLU A 44 -6.25 -13.57 -0.80
C GLU A 44 -6.75 -13.86 0.62
N MET A 45 -7.31 -12.86 1.31
CA MET A 45 -7.94 -13.05 2.60
C MET A 45 -9.14 -14.00 2.53
N THR A 46 -9.96 -13.85 1.48
CA THR A 46 -11.09 -14.77 1.23
C THR A 46 -10.61 -16.20 0.98
N ARG A 47 -9.57 -16.36 0.15
CA ARG A 47 -8.93 -17.67 -0.10
C ARG A 47 -8.39 -18.30 1.18
N GLY A 48 -7.65 -17.52 1.98
CA GLY A 48 -7.08 -17.99 3.25
C GLY A 48 -8.13 -18.44 4.26
N LYS A 49 -9.28 -17.75 4.30
CA LYS A 49 -10.44 -18.13 5.11
C LYS A 49 -10.99 -19.51 4.69
N PHE A 50 -11.21 -19.74 3.40
CA PHE A 50 -11.75 -21.02 2.92
C PHE A 50 -10.75 -22.19 3.02
N LEU A 51 -9.47 -21.88 3.05
CA LEU A 51 -8.41 -22.87 3.27
C LEU A 51 -8.12 -23.12 4.77
N ASN A 52 -8.84 -22.44 5.68
CA ASN A 52 -8.68 -22.56 7.13
C ASN A 52 -7.23 -22.37 7.60
N ILE A 53 -6.44 -21.53 6.91
CA ILE A 53 -5.01 -21.35 7.19
C ILE A 53 -4.77 -20.81 8.61
N LEU A 54 -5.71 -20.02 9.12
CA LEU A 54 -5.65 -19.41 10.44
C LEU A 54 -6.46 -20.18 11.50
N GLU A 55 -6.97 -21.37 11.18
CA GLU A 55 -7.68 -22.20 12.16
C GLU A 55 -6.70 -22.76 13.20
N LYS A 56 -6.99 -22.54 14.49
CA LYS A 56 -6.15 -23.06 15.57
C LYS A 56 -6.29 -24.58 15.65
N PRO A 57 -5.20 -25.32 15.96
CA PRO A 57 -5.29 -26.75 16.19
C PRO A 57 -6.30 -27.05 17.30
N LYS A 58 -7.19 -28.03 17.08
CA LYS A 58 -8.21 -28.44 18.04
C LYS A 58 -7.75 -29.59 18.96
N LYS A 59 -6.45 -29.89 18.99
CA LYS A 59 -5.84 -30.94 19.82
C LYS A 59 -4.73 -30.35 20.67
#